data_AF-A0A927RJE6-F1
#
_entry.id   AF-A0A927RJE6-F1
#
_cell.length_a   1.000
_cell.length_b   1.000
_cell.length_c   1.000
_cell.angle_alpha   90.00
_cell.angle_beta   90.00
_cell.angle_gamma   90.00
#
_symmetry.space_group_name_H-M   'P 1'
#
loop_
_entity.id
_entity.type
_entity.pdbx_description
1 polymer ?
#
loop_
_entity_poly.entity_id
_entity_poly.type
_entity_poly.pdbx_seq_one_letter_code
_entity_poly.pdbx_strand_id
1 'polypeptide(L)'
;MRSASKVSLRLFKKHFTRLVTIIAIVIVSIGFMSGVGEIESRVNYAVNQRYEQYNISDLYIKSKNQMGFSSEEKQKIEEKFGKDNVEFSMCYELEDKDSKQITRVYSYNLKDSKINTLTLMEGNFPEKSDEVVVERATADYKDYNVGDKITLMNKEYTVSGVVYNPLLSSKADEPSFLDKDRILSSVVYVNSGGFFQNDAYVVIERDLFDAYSDEYEERINKLKAEVEQLLGSDNVSVLSLYENFGLYAQASSAEKIGIIGIIFVVFFLLVTLLITYSAMTRLFDEERSQMACLRTLGVSKMGIVRKYVLFVGVATLIGGAVAYFVGDALTRIIYMAFTTQYDLPSYPNLISFGYFLATLAITFVATTLLTLLYGLSLLKAKPSELLLPKAPKMGKKIFLERIPFLWKPLSFKYKSTLRNVFLFMSRFIMTVVSVVGSTVLVFAGIGLLNCISQMKNADSLVVVSIAIIAFSAVLCALVIYNLTNINVSERRREIATLMVLGYKNNEVAGYIFREIYIMGFIGAILGIPCGVGLVQFVFEMLKFGALSDICWWTYIVTPVTTMFFVFLSTLLLRRNIIKTDMNASLKTVE
;
A
#
# COMPACT_ATOMS: atom_id res chain seq x y z
N MET A 1 14.13 31.36 -28.72
CA MET A 1 13.58 30.77 -27.46
C MET A 1 12.48 31.61 -26.79
N ARG A 2 12.56 32.96 -26.70
CA ARG A 2 11.56 33.81 -25.99
C ARG A 2 10.11 33.76 -26.54
N SER A 3 9.90 33.42 -27.82
CA SER A 3 8.54 33.28 -28.40
C SER A 3 7.86 31.96 -28.00
N ALA A 4 8.62 30.84 -28.01
CA ALA A 4 8.10 29.51 -27.68
C ALA A 4 7.70 29.37 -26.20
N SER A 5 8.43 30.03 -25.28
CA SER A 5 8.07 30.07 -23.86
C SER A 5 6.77 30.85 -23.61
N LYS A 6 6.57 32.00 -24.28
CA LYS A 6 5.33 32.79 -24.21
C LYS A 6 4.11 32.00 -24.73
N VAL A 7 4.26 31.25 -25.82
CA VAL A 7 3.19 30.39 -26.35
C VAL A 7 2.85 29.27 -25.38
N SER A 8 3.86 28.66 -24.75
CA SER A 8 3.65 27.62 -23.73
C SER A 8 2.94 28.17 -22.49
N LEU A 9 3.35 29.34 -21.98
CA LEU A 9 2.67 30.01 -20.86
C LEU A 9 1.19 30.33 -21.15
N ARG A 10 0.84 30.69 -22.38
CA ARG A 10 -0.56 30.88 -22.79
C ARG A 10 -1.35 29.58 -22.74
N LEU A 11 -0.76 28.46 -23.16
CA LEU A 11 -1.39 27.14 -23.07
C LEU A 11 -1.71 26.79 -21.61
N PHE A 12 -0.75 27.02 -20.71
CA PHE A 12 -0.91 26.76 -19.27
C PHE A 12 -2.04 27.59 -18.66
N LYS A 13 -2.09 28.90 -18.97
CA LYS A 13 -3.17 29.78 -18.49
C LYS A 13 -4.53 29.37 -19.03
N LYS A 14 -4.62 29.02 -20.31
CA LYS A 14 -5.89 28.60 -20.95
C LYS A 14 -6.45 27.31 -20.35
N HIS A 15 -5.57 26.36 -20.02
CA HIS A 15 -5.94 25.02 -19.54
C HIS A 15 -5.60 24.78 -18.06
N PHE A 16 -5.56 25.84 -17.26
CA PHE A 16 -5.11 25.80 -15.87
C PHE A 16 -5.88 24.79 -15.01
N THR A 17 -7.20 24.73 -15.12
CA THR A 17 -8.02 23.78 -14.35
C THR A 17 -7.63 22.32 -14.63
N ARG A 18 -7.28 21.99 -15.88
CA ARG A 18 -6.83 20.65 -16.25
C ARG A 18 -5.45 20.34 -15.69
N LEU A 19 -4.56 21.31 -15.69
CA LEU A 19 -3.24 21.19 -15.07
C LEU A 19 -3.37 20.83 -13.59
N VAL A 20 -4.21 21.56 -12.85
CA VAL A 20 -4.46 21.32 -11.42
C VAL A 20 -5.05 19.93 -11.18
N THR A 21 -5.99 19.47 -12.03
CA THR A 21 -6.56 18.12 -11.86
C THR A 21 -5.51 17.03 -12.10
N ILE A 22 -4.64 17.17 -13.10
CA ILE A 22 -3.55 16.20 -13.34
C ILE A 22 -2.56 16.22 -12.16
N ILE A 23 -2.18 17.40 -11.67
CA ILE A 23 -1.32 17.54 -10.48
C ILE A 23 -1.94 16.80 -9.29
N ALA A 24 -3.23 17.03 -8.99
CA ALA A 24 -3.91 16.39 -7.87
C ALA A 24 -3.94 14.85 -7.99
N ILE A 25 -4.19 14.33 -9.19
CA ILE A 25 -4.16 12.87 -9.44
C ILE A 25 -2.76 12.32 -9.22
N VAL A 26 -1.74 12.99 -9.74
CA VAL A 26 -0.34 12.58 -9.56
C VAL A 26 0.06 12.60 -8.08
N ILE A 27 -0.37 13.61 -7.32
CA ILE A 27 -0.11 13.71 -5.86
C ILE A 27 -0.64 12.47 -5.14
N VAL A 28 -1.92 12.14 -5.38
CA VAL A 28 -2.57 11.00 -4.72
C VAL A 28 -1.91 9.69 -5.12
N SER A 29 -1.66 9.48 -6.42
CA SER A 29 -1.10 8.23 -6.90
C SER A 29 0.35 8.02 -6.49
N ILE A 30 1.24 8.98 -6.76
CA ILE A 30 2.67 8.84 -6.38
C ILE A 30 2.82 8.86 -4.85
N GLY A 31 2.01 9.65 -4.14
CA GLY A 31 2.03 9.72 -2.68
C GLY A 31 1.66 8.37 -2.06
N PHE A 32 0.62 7.71 -2.58
CA PHE A 32 0.29 6.35 -2.16
C PHE A 32 1.38 5.35 -2.53
N MET A 33 1.84 5.37 -3.79
CA MET A 33 2.83 4.43 -4.32
C MET A 33 4.14 4.46 -3.51
N SER A 34 4.71 5.65 -3.30
CA SER A 34 5.92 5.84 -2.50
C SER A 34 5.67 5.60 -1.01
N GLY A 35 4.52 6.03 -0.48
CA GLY A 35 4.21 5.93 0.94
C GLY A 35 4.11 4.50 1.46
N VAL A 36 3.38 3.64 0.74
CA VAL A 36 3.23 2.22 1.11
C VAL A 36 4.43 1.39 0.67
N GLY A 37 4.95 1.65 -0.52
CA GLY A 37 6.03 0.84 -1.12
C GLY A 37 7.37 0.89 -0.38
N GLU A 38 7.62 1.92 0.44
CA GLU A 38 8.85 2.03 1.24
C GLU A 38 8.77 1.33 2.60
N ILE A 39 7.59 0.86 3.03
CA ILE A 39 7.40 0.37 4.40
C ILE A 39 8.23 -0.87 4.69
N GLU A 40 8.20 -1.86 3.80
CA GLU A 40 8.96 -3.10 3.95
C GLU A 40 10.45 -2.82 4.16
N SER A 41 11.07 -2.06 3.25
CA SER A 41 12.50 -1.72 3.35
C SER A 41 12.84 -0.93 4.62
N ARG A 42 11.95 -0.03 5.07
CA ARG A 42 12.19 0.76 6.29
C ARG A 42 12.05 -0.06 7.57
N VAL A 43 11.09 -0.98 7.61
CA VAL A 43 10.94 -1.90 8.73
C VAL A 43 12.14 -2.85 8.78
N ASN A 44 12.53 -3.45 7.65
CA ASN A 44 13.69 -4.34 7.57
C ASN A 44 14.98 -3.62 7.98
N TYR A 45 15.19 -2.38 7.49
CA TYR A 45 16.32 -1.55 7.92
C TYR A 45 16.33 -1.29 9.43
N ALA A 46 15.18 -0.95 10.00
CA ALA A 46 15.05 -0.70 11.44
C ALA A 46 15.30 -1.97 12.28
N VAL A 47 14.90 -3.15 11.77
CA VAL A 47 15.22 -4.42 12.40
C VAL A 47 16.70 -4.75 12.29
N ASN A 48 17.33 -4.53 11.14
CA ASN A 48 18.76 -4.78 10.95
C ASN A 48 19.61 -3.92 11.91
N GLN A 49 19.29 -2.63 12.06
CA GLN A 49 19.98 -1.78 13.05
C GLN A 49 19.91 -2.36 14.46
N ARG A 50 18.73 -2.85 14.84
CA ARG A 50 18.48 -3.43 16.15
C ARG A 50 19.18 -4.79 16.32
N TYR A 51 19.21 -5.57 15.26
CA TYR A 51 19.89 -6.85 15.18
C TYR A 51 21.39 -6.71 15.43
N GLU A 52 22.00 -5.67 14.87
CA GLU A 52 23.39 -5.27 15.13
C GLU A 52 23.57 -4.75 16.55
N GLN A 53 22.69 -3.84 17.00
CA GLN A 53 22.80 -3.20 18.31
C GLN A 53 22.80 -4.21 19.47
N TYR A 54 21.93 -5.22 19.42
CA TYR A 54 21.80 -6.22 20.49
C TYR A 54 22.61 -7.50 20.24
N ASN A 55 23.34 -7.56 19.13
CA ASN A 55 24.06 -8.74 18.65
C ASN A 55 23.16 -9.99 18.73
N ILE A 56 21.99 -9.89 18.10
CA ILE A 56 20.96 -10.94 18.15
C ILE A 56 21.49 -12.20 17.46
N SER A 57 21.23 -13.39 17.97
CA SER A 57 21.72 -14.65 17.42
C SER A 57 21.08 -15.03 16.09
N ASP A 58 21.91 -15.49 15.15
CA ASP A 58 21.52 -15.95 13.82
C ASP A 58 20.90 -17.35 13.85
N LEU A 59 21.44 -18.23 14.70
CA LEU A 59 20.98 -19.61 14.88
C LEU A 59 20.64 -19.93 16.35
N TYR A 60 19.64 -20.79 16.51
CA TYR A 60 19.20 -21.33 17.80
C TYR A 60 19.31 -22.85 17.73
N ILE A 61 20.36 -23.41 18.32
CA ILE A 61 20.53 -24.85 18.39
C ILE A 61 19.82 -25.32 19.65
N LYS A 62 18.80 -26.17 19.51
CA LYS A 62 18.06 -26.78 20.61
C LYS A 62 18.43 -28.24 20.74
N SER A 63 18.86 -28.66 21.92
CA SER A 63 19.09 -30.05 22.25
C SER A 63 17.74 -30.77 22.42
N LYS A 64 17.61 -31.95 21.81
CA LYS A 64 16.48 -32.86 22.03
C LYS A 64 16.68 -33.73 23.28
N ASN A 65 17.87 -33.69 23.89
CA ASN A 65 18.17 -34.45 25.10
C ASN A 65 17.59 -33.76 26.34
N GLN A 66 17.01 -34.54 27.24
CA GLN A 66 16.40 -34.03 28.47
C GLN A 66 17.40 -33.37 29.43
N MET A 67 18.68 -33.76 29.36
CA MET A 67 19.77 -33.16 30.15
C MET A 67 20.50 -32.02 29.42
N GLY A 68 20.02 -31.62 28.24
CA GLY A 68 20.67 -30.62 27.40
C GLY A 68 21.92 -31.15 26.68
N PHE A 69 22.79 -30.23 26.25
CA PHE A 69 24.02 -30.55 25.53
C PHE A 69 25.05 -31.24 26.42
N SER A 70 25.63 -32.32 25.90
CA SER A 70 26.84 -32.94 26.43
C SER A 70 28.07 -32.03 26.27
N SER A 71 29.10 -32.24 27.09
CA SER A 71 30.35 -31.47 26.99
C SER A 71 31.01 -31.59 25.61
N GLU A 72 30.88 -32.74 24.95
CA GLU A 72 31.41 -32.96 23.60
C GLU A 72 30.64 -32.15 22.55
N GLU A 73 29.31 -32.11 22.62
CA GLU A 73 28.48 -31.28 21.73
C GLU A 73 28.79 -29.79 21.90
N LYS A 74 28.94 -29.32 23.15
CA LYS A 74 29.32 -27.93 23.42
C LYS A 74 30.66 -27.59 22.79
N GLN A 75 31.66 -28.46 22.96
CA GLN A 75 32.98 -28.27 22.36
C GLN A 75 32.92 -28.22 20.83
N LYS A 76 32.15 -29.12 20.18
CA LYS A 76 31.96 -29.10 18.72
C LYS A 76 31.34 -27.80 18.22
N ILE A 77 30.34 -27.27 18.93
CA ILE A 77 29.70 -26.00 18.58
C ILE A 77 30.71 -24.85 18.73
N GLU A 78 31.42 -24.78 19.85
CA GLU A 78 32.45 -23.76 20.10
C GLU A 78 33.61 -23.81 19.09
N GLU A 79 34.05 -25.00 18.68
CA GLU A 79 35.11 -25.18 17.68
C GLU A 79 34.67 -24.72 16.28
N LYS A 80 33.39 -24.92 15.93
CA LYS A 80 32.82 -24.54 14.64
C LYS A 80 32.62 -23.02 14.51
N PHE A 81 32.11 -22.37 15.55
CA PHE A 81 31.67 -20.96 15.50
C PHE A 81 32.58 -19.99 16.25
N GLY A 82 33.45 -20.48 17.13
CA GLY A 82 34.27 -19.67 18.03
C GLY A 82 33.55 -19.40 19.36
N LYS A 83 34.31 -19.43 20.46
CA LYS A 83 33.76 -19.29 21.82
C LYS A 83 33.06 -17.95 22.09
N ASP A 84 33.55 -16.87 21.50
CA ASP A 84 32.94 -15.54 21.65
C ASP A 84 31.61 -15.39 20.89
N ASN A 85 31.29 -16.34 20.00
CA ASN A 85 30.12 -16.29 19.12
C ASN A 85 29.02 -17.28 19.53
N VAL A 86 29.16 -17.94 20.68
CA VAL A 86 28.21 -18.95 21.17
C VAL A 86 27.86 -18.65 22.62
N GLU A 87 26.56 -18.58 22.91
CA GLU A 87 26.04 -18.45 24.27
C GLU A 87 25.12 -19.65 24.58
N PHE A 88 25.49 -20.44 25.58
CA PHE A 88 24.67 -21.56 26.04
C PHE A 88 23.65 -21.12 27.10
N SER A 89 22.41 -21.53 26.90
CA SER A 89 21.26 -21.14 27.72
C SER A 89 20.40 -22.35 28.06
N MET A 90 19.50 -22.15 29.02
CA MET A 90 18.39 -23.04 29.32
C MET A 90 17.11 -22.32 28.97
N CYS A 91 16.19 -22.96 28.25
CA CYS A 91 14.84 -22.48 28.05
C CYS A 91 13.84 -23.59 28.38
N TYR A 92 12.91 -23.32 29.30
CA TYR A 92 11.81 -24.23 29.63
C TYR A 92 10.58 -23.45 30.07
N GLU A 93 9.41 -24.08 29.97
CA GLU A 93 8.15 -23.52 30.44
C GLU A 93 7.66 -24.28 31.67
N LEU A 94 7.22 -23.52 32.67
CA LEU A 94 6.59 -24.00 33.88
C LEU A 94 5.12 -23.63 33.86
N GLU A 95 4.26 -24.62 34.06
CA GLU A 95 2.85 -24.39 34.32
C GLU A 95 2.58 -24.44 35.83
N ASP A 96 2.00 -23.38 36.37
CA ASP A 96 1.46 -23.37 37.72
C ASP A 96 0.20 -24.24 37.77
N LYS A 97 0.18 -25.21 38.68
CA LYS A 97 -0.90 -26.20 38.82
C LYS A 97 -2.23 -25.57 39.25
N ASP A 98 -2.19 -24.48 40.00
CA ASP A 98 -3.40 -23.86 40.57
C ASP A 98 -3.93 -22.76 39.64
N SER A 99 -3.07 -21.83 39.24
CA SER A 99 -3.46 -20.69 38.41
C SER A 99 -3.54 -21.00 36.91
N LYS A 100 -2.95 -22.13 36.47
CA LYS A 100 -2.74 -22.46 35.04
C LYS A 100 -1.98 -21.37 34.29
N GLN A 101 -1.17 -20.57 34.97
CA GLN A 101 -0.28 -19.61 34.32
C GLN A 101 0.95 -20.32 33.79
N ILE A 102 1.40 -19.93 32.60
CA ILE A 102 2.61 -20.47 31.98
C ILE A 102 3.72 -19.43 32.09
N THR A 103 4.81 -19.79 32.74
CA THR A 103 6.01 -18.97 32.89
C THR A 103 7.14 -19.56 32.08
N ARG A 104 7.70 -18.79 31.15
CA ARG A 104 8.93 -19.20 30.44
C ARG A 104 10.15 -18.74 31.24
N VAL A 105 11.05 -19.66 31.53
CA VAL A 105 12.27 -19.40 32.29
C VAL A 105 13.47 -19.55 31.37
N TYR A 106 14.29 -18.51 31.31
CA TYR A 106 15.56 -18.48 30.60
C TYR A 106 16.72 -18.45 31.59
N SER A 107 17.71 -19.30 31.38
CA SER A 107 19.02 -19.19 32.01
C SER A 107 19.91 -18.34 31.11
N TYR A 108 20.35 -17.19 31.60
CA TYR A 108 21.16 -16.26 30.81
C TYR A 108 22.42 -15.87 31.58
N ASN A 109 23.53 -15.62 30.87
CA ASN A 109 24.67 -14.92 31.47
C ASN A 109 24.35 -13.43 31.54
N LEU A 110 23.66 -13.02 32.60
CA LEU A 110 23.07 -11.68 32.73
C LEU A 110 24.11 -10.54 32.85
N LYS A 111 25.38 -10.83 33.18
CA LYS A 111 26.41 -9.81 33.38
C LYS A 111 27.37 -9.68 32.19
N ASP A 112 27.78 -10.79 31.60
CA ASP A 112 28.87 -10.82 30.62
C ASP A 112 28.44 -11.26 29.22
N SER A 113 27.15 -11.59 29.00
CA SER A 113 26.71 -12.04 27.67
C SER A 113 26.83 -10.92 26.65
N LYS A 114 27.39 -11.28 25.49
CA LYS A 114 27.51 -10.41 24.32
C LYS A 114 26.46 -10.74 23.25
N ILE A 115 25.59 -11.72 23.47
CA ILE A 115 24.65 -12.26 22.46
C ILE A 115 23.21 -12.16 22.99
N ASN A 116 22.31 -11.59 22.20
CA ASN A 116 20.96 -11.18 22.61
C ASN A 116 20.96 -10.40 23.93
N THR A 117 21.80 -9.36 24.00
CA THR A 117 22.02 -8.60 25.24
C THR A 117 20.72 -8.03 25.80
N LEU A 118 20.38 -8.36 27.04
CA LEU A 118 19.18 -7.85 27.71
C LEU A 118 19.37 -6.37 28.07
N THR A 119 18.31 -5.57 27.92
CA THR A 119 18.32 -4.17 28.35
C THR A 119 17.64 -4.04 29.70
N LEU A 120 18.34 -3.50 30.70
CA LEU A 120 17.77 -3.20 32.00
C LEU A 120 16.85 -1.97 31.89
N MET A 121 15.57 -2.14 32.23
CA MET A 121 14.58 -1.08 32.22
C MET A 121 14.45 -0.46 33.61
N GLU A 122 14.38 -1.31 34.65
CA GLU A 122 14.23 -0.90 36.05
C GLU A 122 14.99 -1.86 36.99
N GLY A 123 15.41 -1.38 38.16
CA GLY A 123 16.08 -2.19 39.17
C GLY A 123 17.54 -2.52 38.83
N ASN A 124 17.96 -3.75 39.13
CA ASN A 124 19.32 -4.26 38.88
C ASN A 124 19.29 -5.72 38.40
N PHE A 125 20.32 -6.13 37.66
CA PHE A 125 20.55 -7.55 37.38
C PHE A 125 20.81 -8.34 38.68
N PRO A 126 20.46 -9.64 38.74
CA PRO A 126 20.57 -10.45 39.95
C PRO A 126 22.02 -10.54 40.43
N GLU A 127 22.24 -10.31 41.73
CA GLU A 127 23.54 -10.54 42.37
C GLU A 127 23.54 -11.85 43.18
N LYS A 128 22.38 -12.22 43.73
CA LYS A 128 22.20 -13.44 44.53
C LYS A 128 21.49 -14.55 43.74
N SER A 129 21.60 -15.79 44.22
CA SER A 129 21.00 -16.98 43.59
C SER A 129 19.50 -17.14 43.84
N ASP A 130 18.90 -16.27 44.64
CA ASP A 130 17.46 -16.14 44.92
C ASP A 130 16.86 -14.87 44.30
N GLU A 131 17.62 -14.15 43.48
CA GLU A 131 17.17 -12.99 42.73
C GLU A 131 16.96 -13.35 41.25
N VAL A 132 15.94 -12.76 40.64
CA VAL A 132 15.62 -12.94 39.21
C VAL A 132 15.25 -11.61 38.58
N VAL A 133 15.42 -11.51 37.27
CA VAL A 133 14.83 -10.40 36.51
C VAL A 133 13.69 -10.92 35.65
N VAL A 134 12.70 -10.07 35.43
CA VAL A 134 11.49 -10.42 34.68
C VAL A 134 11.43 -9.60 33.40
N GLU A 135 10.87 -10.18 32.36
CA GLU A 135 10.53 -9.42 31.15
C GLU A 135 9.50 -8.34 31.50
N ARG A 136 9.55 -7.22 30.78
CA ARG A 136 8.56 -6.17 30.92
C ARG A 136 7.13 -6.68 30.65
N ALA A 137 6.15 -6.01 31.25
CA ALA A 137 4.75 -6.30 30.98
C ALA A 137 4.35 -6.02 29.52
N THR A 138 3.47 -6.88 28.99
CA THR A 138 2.73 -6.74 27.73
C THR A 138 1.24 -6.67 28.06
N ALA A 139 0.35 -6.93 27.10
CA ALA A 139 -1.09 -6.91 27.35
C ALA A 139 -1.52 -8.00 28.34
N ASP A 140 -0.96 -9.22 28.24
CA ASP A 140 -1.31 -10.34 29.11
C ASP A 140 -0.17 -10.77 30.05
N TYR A 141 1.07 -10.29 29.85
CA TYR A 141 2.12 -10.55 30.83
C TYR A 141 1.82 -9.83 32.14
N LYS A 142 1.98 -10.56 33.24
CA LYS A 142 1.80 -10.01 34.58
C LYS A 142 2.81 -8.90 34.82
N ASP A 143 2.29 -7.77 35.29
CA ASP A 143 3.09 -6.62 35.71
C ASP A 143 3.73 -6.92 37.07
N TYR A 144 5.06 -7.01 37.08
CA TYR A 144 5.88 -7.32 38.25
C TYR A 144 6.72 -6.10 38.61
N ASN A 145 6.72 -5.74 39.89
CA ASN A 145 7.55 -4.67 40.42
C ASN A 145 8.82 -5.25 41.06
N VAL A 146 9.87 -4.43 41.10
CA VAL A 146 11.08 -4.76 41.85
C VAL A 146 10.73 -5.00 43.33
N GLY A 147 11.14 -6.15 43.86
CA GLY A 147 10.81 -6.63 45.21
C GLY A 147 9.67 -7.64 45.27
N ASP A 148 8.92 -7.84 44.19
CA ASP A 148 7.88 -8.86 44.13
C ASP A 148 8.47 -10.27 44.26
N LYS A 149 7.65 -11.21 44.73
CA LYS A 149 8.04 -12.61 44.89
C LYS A 149 7.43 -13.51 43.83
N ILE A 150 8.24 -14.40 43.29
CA ILE A 150 7.83 -15.40 42.30
C ILE A 150 8.31 -16.79 42.71
N THR A 151 7.46 -17.79 42.53
CA THR A 151 7.80 -19.19 42.84
C THR A 151 8.12 -19.94 41.56
N LEU A 152 9.35 -20.42 41.44
CA LEU A 152 9.81 -21.24 40.33
C LEU A 152 10.29 -22.60 40.88
N MET A 153 9.79 -23.71 40.33
CA MET A 153 10.16 -25.07 40.76
C MET A 153 10.10 -25.30 42.29
N ASN A 154 9.05 -24.80 42.96
CA ASN A 154 8.88 -24.84 44.42
C ASN A 154 9.93 -24.07 45.25
N LYS A 155 10.70 -23.17 44.63
CA LYS A 155 11.60 -22.24 45.30
C LYS A 155 11.12 -20.81 45.06
N GLU A 156 11.15 -19.99 46.10
CA GLU A 156 10.77 -18.58 46.03
C GLU A 156 11.98 -17.72 45.61
N TYR A 157 11.74 -16.79 44.69
CA TYR A 157 12.71 -15.83 44.18
C TYR A 157 12.17 -14.41 44.32
N THR A 158 13.07 -13.45 44.46
CA THR A 158 12.74 -12.01 44.52
C THR A 158 13.06 -11.35 43.18
N VAL A 159 12.14 -10.56 42.65
CA VAL A 159 12.35 -9.77 41.42
C VAL A 159 13.32 -8.63 41.73
N SER A 160 14.53 -8.66 41.16
CA SER A 160 15.55 -7.62 41.36
C SER A 160 15.50 -6.51 40.30
N GLY A 161 14.85 -6.77 39.16
CA GLY A 161 14.77 -5.83 38.04
C GLY A 161 13.80 -6.28 36.95
N VAL A 162 13.44 -5.31 36.11
CA VAL A 162 12.65 -5.51 34.89
C VAL A 162 13.58 -5.29 33.70
N VAL A 163 13.58 -6.23 32.78
CA VAL A 163 14.45 -6.23 31.60
C VAL A 163 13.65 -6.32 30.32
N TYR A 164 14.31 -6.01 29.22
CA TYR A 164 13.84 -6.20 27.88
C TYR A 164 14.72 -7.17 27.11
N ASN A 165 14.14 -8.27 26.62
CA ASN A 165 14.83 -9.23 25.77
C ASN A 165 14.65 -8.90 24.28
N PRO A 166 15.76 -8.78 23.52
CA PRO A 166 15.67 -8.40 22.13
C PRO A 166 15.01 -9.46 21.22
N LEU A 167 14.90 -10.71 21.67
CA LEU A 167 14.19 -11.80 21.00
C LEU A 167 12.67 -11.74 21.16
N LEU A 168 12.19 -10.98 22.15
CA LEU A 168 10.76 -10.71 22.37
C LEU A 168 10.41 -9.36 21.74
N SER A 169 10.59 -9.26 20.41
CA SER A 169 10.37 -8.01 19.68
C SER A 169 8.88 -7.63 19.55
N SER A 170 7.99 -8.62 19.65
CA SER A 170 6.55 -8.42 19.65
C SER A 170 6.08 -7.86 21.00
N LYS A 171 5.23 -6.83 20.96
CA LYS A 171 4.46 -6.35 22.11
C LYS A 171 3.19 -7.17 22.36
N ALA A 172 2.81 -8.00 21.39
CA ALA A 172 1.79 -9.02 21.56
C ALA A 172 2.36 -10.25 22.26
N ASP A 173 1.50 -10.93 23.01
CA ASP A 173 1.86 -12.07 23.86
C ASP A 173 2.30 -13.28 23.03
N GLU A 174 3.35 -13.95 23.47
CA GLU A 174 3.87 -15.13 22.79
C GLU A 174 3.06 -16.38 23.14
N PRO A 175 2.86 -17.29 22.17
CA PRO A 175 2.29 -18.60 22.44
C PRO A 175 3.26 -19.46 23.25
N SER A 176 2.70 -20.34 24.07
CA SER A 176 3.44 -21.37 24.81
C SER A 176 3.95 -22.46 23.88
N PHE A 177 5.12 -23.00 24.20
CA PHE A 177 5.68 -24.18 23.55
C PHE A 177 5.00 -25.48 24.00
N LEU A 178 4.45 -25.50 25.22
CA LEU A 178 3.67 -26.63 25.76
C LEU A 178 2.28 -26.75 25.09
N ASP A 179 1.62 -25.61 24.90
CA ASP A 179 0.30 -25.52 24.27
C ASP A 179 0.20 -24.24 23.44
N LYS A 180 0.20 -24.39 22.11
CA LYS A 180 0.21 -23.27 21.17
C LYS A 180 -1.07 -22.43 21.20
N ASP A 181 -2.16 -22.96 21.77
CA ASP A 181 -3.41 -22.23 21.92
C ASP A 181 -3.42 -21.34 23.19
N ARG A 182 -2.40 -21.48 24.04
CA ARG A 182 -2.24 -20.69 25.27
C ARG A 182 -1.10 -19.69 25.12
N ILE A 183 -1.28 -18.54 25.76
CA ILE A 183 -0.29 -17.47 25.82
C ILE A 183 0.55 -17.57 27.09
N LEU A 184 1.78 -17.08 27.02
CA LEU A 184 2.62 -16.91 28.20
C LEU A 184 2.04 -15.86 29.15
N SER A 185 2.16 -16.11 30.45
CA SER A 185 1.76 -15.18 31.51
C SER A 185 2.94 -14.35 32.03
N SER A 186 4.16 -14.86 31.90
CA SER A 186 5.39 -14.11 32.22
C SER A 186 6.62 -14.79 31.65
N VAL A 187 7.68 -14.01 31.47
CA VAL A 187 9.01 -14.50 31.13
C VAL A 187 10.00 -14.06 32.21
N VAL A 188 10.82 -14.99 32.69
CA VAL A 188 11.73 -14.80 33.81
C VAL A 188 13.13 -15.22 33.41
N TYR A 189 14.13 -14.44 33.81
CA TYR A 189 15.54 -14.71 33.55
C TYR A 189 16.28 -14.98 34.86
N VAL A 190 16.97 -16.10 34.90
CA VAL A 190 17.81 -16.55 36.01
C VAL A 190 19.27 -16.56 35.57
N ASN A 191 20.18 -16.38 36.52
CA ASN A 191 21.61 -16.49 36.24
C ASN A 191 21.99 -17.95 35.90
N SER A 192 22.93 -18.15 34.99
CA SER A 192 23.18 -19.45 34.36
C SER A 192 23.84 -20.53 35.24
N GLY A 193 24.29 -20.16 36.43
CA GLY A 193 24.94 -21.08 37.36
C GLY A 193 24.03 -22.22 37.86
N GLY A 194 24.40 -23.46 37.52
CA GLY A 194 23.82 -24.67 38.14
C GLY A 194 22.63 -25.30 37.40
N PHE A 195 22.24 -24.80 36.24
CA PHE A 195 21.18 -25.36 35.40
C PHE A 195 21.75 -26.10 34.18
N PHE A 196 21.02 -27.10 33.66
CA PHE A 196 21.37 -27.75 32.40
C PHE A 196 21.17 -26.77 31.23
N GLN A 197 21.97 -26.90 30.17
CA GLN A 197 21.91 -26.01 29.01
C GLN A 197 21.37 -26.78 27.81
N ASN A 198 20.16 -26.47 27.37
CA ASN A 198 19.49 -27.12 26.24
C ASN A 198 19.39 -26.23 24.99
N ASP A 199 19.70 -24.94 25.10
CA ASP A 199 19.70 -23.99 23.98
C ASP A 199 21.12 -23.43 23.78
N ALA A 200 21.53 -23.22 22.53
CA ALA A 200 22.75 -22.51 22.18
C ALA A 200 22.42 -21.43 21.13
N TYR A 201 22.70 -20.19 21.48
CA TYR A 201 22.53 -19.02 20.62
C TYR A 201 23.85 -18.75 19.92
N VAL A 202 23.83 -18.70 18.59
CA VAL A 202 25.06 -18.56 17.78
C VAL A 202 24.97 -17.31 16.92
N VAL A 203 26.06 -16.55 16.89
CA VAL A 203 26.25 -15.40 15.99
C VAL A 203 27.26 -15.77 14.90
N ILE A 204 27.03 -15.37 13.65
CA ILE A 204 27.97 -15.57 12.54
C ILE A 204 28.57 -14.24 12.05
N GLU A 205 29.68 -14.30 11.30
CA GLU A 205 30.30 -13.10 10.69
C GLU A 205 29.37 -12.40 9.69
N ARG A 206 29.17 -11.10 9.90
CA ARG A 206 28.12 -10.25 9.30
C ARG A 206 28.64 -9.30 8.20
N ASP A 207 29.60 -9.74 7.38
CA ASP A 207 30.34 -8.84 6.47
C ASP A 207 29.50 -8.06 5.44
N LEU A 208 28.29 -8.49 5.10
CA LEU A 208 27.29 -7.74 4.33
C LEU A 208 25.90 -8.20 4.80
N PHE A 209 25.29 -7.49 5.75
CA PHE A 209 24.14 -8.02 6.47
C PHE A 209 22.82 -7.32 6.11
N ASP A 210 21.92 -8.11 5.52
CA ASP A 210 20.48 -7.85 5.51
C ASP A 210 19.80 -9.13 6.02
N ALA A 211 19.36 -9.14 7.29
CA ALA A 211 18.81 -10.33 7.98
C ALA A 211 17.64 -10.98 7.25
N TYR A 212 17.05 -10.23 6.31
CA TYR A 212 15.88 -10.63 5.56
C TYR A 212 16.12 -10.81 4.07
N SER A 213 17.38 -10.84 3.64
CA SER A 213 17.74 -11.11 2.25
C SER A 213 17.72 -12.60 1.92
N ASP A 214 17.44 -12.91 0.65
CA ASP A 214 17.53 -14.27 0.11
C ASP A 214 18.95 -14.88 0.33
N GLU A 215 20.00 -14.06 0.20
CA GLU A 215 21.39 -14.47 0.42
C GLU A 215 21.65 -14.89 1.88
N TYR A 216 21.08 -14.16 2.84
CA TYR A 216 21.16 -14.52 4.25
C TYR A 216 20.41 -15.84 4.52
N GLU A 217 19.21 -16.00 3.97
CA GLU A 217 18.41 -17.21 4.16
C GLU A 217 19.11 -18.45 3.58
N GLU A 218 19.68 -18.37 2.37
CA GLU A 218 20.47 -19.45 1.78
C GLU A 218 21.67 -19.83 2.66
N ARG A 219 22.40 -18.83 3.17
CA ARG A 219 23.56 -19.06 4.05
C ARG A 219 23.16 -19.75 5.35
N ILE A 220 22.06 -19.31 5.97
CA ILE A 220 21.54 -19.88 7.22
C ILE A 220 21.05 -21.31 7.00
N ASN A 221 20.31 -21.58 5.91
CA ASN A 221 19.83 -22.92 5.60
C ASN A 221 20.99 -23.90 5.35
N LYS A 222 22.07 -23.44 4.70
CA LYS A 222 23.29 -24.24 4.56
C LYS A 222 23.95 -24.53 5.91
N LEU A 223 24.07 -23.51 6.77
CA LEU A 223 24.64 -23.68 8.11
C LEU A 223 23.80 -24.60 8.99
N LYS A 224 22.47 -24.53 8.91
CA LYS A 224 21.56 -25.47 9.58
C LYS A 224 21.91 -26.92 9.24
N ALA A 225 21.99 -27.23 7.94
CA ALA A 225 22.33 -28.57 7.47
C ALA A 225 23.73 -29.03 7.94
N GLU A 226 24.72 -28.13 7.94
CA GLU A 226 26.07 -28.44 8.44
C GLU A 226 26.08 -28.76 9.95
N VAL A 227 25.32 -28.01 10.75
CA VAL A 227 25.22 -28.23 12.21
C VAL A 227 24.47 -29.52 12.52
N GLU A 228 23.38 -29.79 11.81
CA GLU A 228 22.65 -31.06 11.95
C GLU A 228 23.51 -32.26 11.57
N GLN A 229 24.37 -32.14 10.55
CA GLN A 229 25.34 -33.17 10.20
C GLN A 229 26.43 -33.35 11.27
N LEU A 230 26.89 -32.25 11.89
CA LEU A 230 27.95 -32.25 12.90
C LEU A 230 27.51 -32.88 14.23
N LEU A 231 26.29 -32.58 14.68
CA LEU A 231 25.76 -32.99 15.98
C LEU A 231 24.82 -34.20 15.90
N GLY A 232 24.38 -34.55 14.68
CA GLY A 232 23.37 -35.57 14.41
C GLY A 232 21.96 -34.97 14.44
N SER A 233 21.24 -35.07 13.32
CA SER A 233 19.90 -34.52 13.15
C SER A 233 18.87 -35.03 14.18
N ASP A 234 19.10 -36.21 14.74
CA ASP A 234 18.24 -36.80 15.79
C ASP A 234 18.49 -36.20 17.18
N ASN A 235 19.65 -35.56 17.40
CA ASN A 235 20.06 -35.02 18.71
C ASN A 235 19.70 -33.54 18.88
N VAL A 236 19.62 -32.79 17.78
CA VAL A 236 19.40 -31.34 17.81
C VAL A 236 18.30 -30.89 16.84
N SER A 237 17.78 -29.70 17.10
CA SER A 237 16.96 -28.92 16.18
C SER A 237 17.62 -27.57 15.99
N VAL A 238 17.92 -27.18 14.75
CA VAL A 238 18.58 -25.90 14.46
C VAL A 238 17.56 -24.92 13.88
N LEU A 239 17.28 -23.85 14.62
CA LEU A 239 16.36 -22.81 14.21
C LEU A 239 17.13 -21.56 13.75
N SER A 240 16.46 -20.69 13.00
CA SER A 240 16.88 -19.37 12.55
C SER A 240 15.97 -18.29 13.13
N LEU A 241 16.30 -17.04 12.85
CA LEU A 241 15.47 -15.88 13.21
C LEU A 241 14.04 -15.97 12.68
N TYR A 242 13.83 -16.60 11.52
CA TYR A 242 12.51 -16.76 10.92
C TYR A 242 11.61 -17.76 11.65
N GLU A 243 12.16 -18.51 12.61
CA GLU A 243 11.36 -19.40 13.47
C GLU A 243 11.12 -18.78 14.85
N ASN A 244 11.73 -17.63 15.17
CA ASN A 244 11.34 -16.81 16.31
C ASN A 244 10.01 -16.12 16.02
N PHE A 245 9.04 -16.26 16.93
CA PHE A 245 7.67 -15.78 16.73
C PHE A 245 7.60 -14.27 16.47
N GLY A 246 8.20 -13.45 17.33
CA GLY A 246 8.13 -11.99 17.21
C GLY A 246 8.79 -11.47 15.95
N LEU A 247 10.00 -11.96 15.63
CA LEU A 247 10.77 -11.56 14.46
C LEU A 247 10.13 -12.03 13.15
N TYR A 248 9.59 -13.26 13.12
CA TYR A 248 8.83 -13.77 11.99
C TYR A 248 7.55 -12.98 11.76
N ALA A 249 6.75 -12.74 12.81
CA ALA A 249 5.51 -11.99 12.70
C ALA A 249 5.76 -10.58 12.16
N GLN A 250 6.84 -9.95 12.62
CA GLN A 250 7.27 -8.64 12.17
C GLN A 250 7.70 -8.63 10.69
N ALA A 251 8.59 -9.53 10.29
CA ALA A 251 9.07 -9.65 8.92
C ALA A 251 7.93 -10.00 7.95
N SER A 252 7.10 -10.98 8.33
CA SER A 252 5.92 -11.39 7.55
C SER A 252 4.93 -10.23 7.37
N SER A 253 4.72 -9.41 8.40
CA SER A 253 3.84 -8.24 8.31
C SER A 253 4.41 -7.17 7.36
N ALA A 254 5.72 -6.94 7.41
CA ALA A 254 6.42 -6.03 6.50
C ALA A 254 6.31 -6.50 5.03
N GLU A 255 6.61 -7.78 4.77
CA GLU A 255 6.52 -8.42 3.45
C GLU A 255 5.09 -8.34 2.89
N LYS A 256 4.07 -8.69 3.71
CA LYS A 256 2.65 -8.59 3.30
C LYS A 256 2.27 -7.17 2.92
N ILE A 257 2.73 -6.16 3.65
CA ILE A 257 2.51 -4.75 3.29
C ILE A 257 3.24 -4.37 2.01
N GLY A 258 4.47 -4.89 1.80
CA GLY A 258 5.21 -4.75 0.55
C GLY A 258 4.45 -5.31 -0.66
N ILE A 259 3.94 -6.53 -0.56
CA ILE A 259 3.12 -7.19 -1.58
C ILE A 259 1.85 -6.37 -1.87
N ILE A 260 1.13 -5.93 -0.84
CA ILE A 260 -0.02 -5.02 -0.99
C ILE A 260 0.40 -3.74 -1.72
N GLY A 261 1.52 -3.14 -1.30
CA GLY A 261 2.10 -1.95 -1.92
C GLY A 261 2.27 -2.14 -3.42
N ILE A 262 2.97 -3.18 -3.85
CA ILE A 262 3.25 -3.47 -5.27
C ILE A 262 1.97 -3.66 -6.08
N ILE A 263 1.01 -4.46 -5.58
CA ILE A 263 -0.24 -4.71 -6.31
C ILE A 263 -1.02 -3.40 -6.51
N PHE A 264 -1.24 -2.63 -5.44
CA PHE A 264 -2.00 -1.39 -5.53
C PHE A 264 -1.24 -0.31 -6.34
N VAL A 265 0.10 -0.25 -6.24
CA VAL A 265 0.95 0.63 -7.07
C VAL A 265 0.65 0.48 -8.56
N VAL A 266 0.53 -0.76 -9.05
CA VAL A 266 0.19 -1.04 -10.45
C VAL A 266 -1.17 -0.46 -10.81
N PHE A 267 -2.20 -0.65 -9.97
CA PHE A 267 -3.53 -0.12 -10.22
C PHE A 267 -3.58 1.41 -10.17
N PHE A 268 -2.94 2.04 -9.19
CA PHE A 268 -2.84 3.50 -9.11
C PHE A 268 -2.12 4.08 -10.34
N LEU A 269 -1.06 3.43 -10.82
CA LEU A 269 -0.37 3.82 -12.06
C LEU A 269 -1.29 3.68 -13.28
N LEU A 270 -1.98 2.56 -13.45
CA LEU A 270 -2.90 2.33 -14.58
C LEU A 270 -4.02 3.37 -14.62
N VAL A 271 -4.65 3.66 -13.47
CA VAL A 271 -5.69 4.68 -13.36
C VAL A 271 -5.13 6.07 -13.68
N THR A 272 -3.94 6.40 -13.18
CA THR A 272 -3.26 7.68 -13.48
C THR A 272 -2.98 7.85 -14.97
N LEU A 273 -2.49 6.79 -15.63
CA LEU A 273 -2.23 6.80 -17.07
C LEU A 273 -3.52 6.96 -17.88
N LEU A 274 -4.58 6.24 -17.50
CA LEU A 274 -5.88 6.33 -18.16
C LEU A 274 -6.48 7.74 -18.09
N ILE A 275 -6.41 8.40 -16.94
CA ILE A 275 -6.95 9.76 -16.78
C ILE A 275 -6.07 10.79 -17.48
N THR A 276 -4.75 10.65 -17.36
CA THR A 276 -3.81 11.55 -18.07
C THR A 276 -4.01 11.43 -19.57
N TYR A 277 -4.20 10.22 -20.09
CA TYR A 277 -4.59 9.97 -21.48
C TYR A 277 -5.88 10.68 -21.85
N SER A 278 -6.95 10.48 -21.07
CA SER A 278 -8.25 11.14 -21.29
C SER A 278 -8.10 12.67 -21.35
N ALA A 279 -7.41 13.26 -20.37
CA ALA A 279 -7.18 14.69 -20.27
C ALA A 279 -6.35 15.24 -21.45
N MET A 280 -5.34 14.49 -21.91
CA MET A 280 -4.50 14.88 -23.04
C MET A 280 -5.20 14.74 -24.37
N THR A 281 -5.90 13.63 -24.63
CA THR A 281 -6.68 13.46 -25.86
C THR A 281 -7.67 14.61 -26.05
N ARG A 282 -8.31 15.03 -24.95
CA ARG A 282 -9.17 16.21 -24.93
C ARG A 282 -8.41 17.52 -25.22
N LEU A 283 -7.17 17.66 -24.75
CA LEU A 283 -6.35 18.88 -24.93
C LEU A 283 -5.95 19.04 -26.38
N PHE A 284 -5.55 17.94 -26.99
CA PHE A 284 -5.25 17.89 -28.41
C PHE A 284 -6.48 18.20 -29.26
N ASP A 285 -7.66 17.70 -28.88
CA ASP A 285 -8.91 18.00 -29.59
C ASP A 285 -9.29 19.49 -29.52
N GLU A 286 -9.11 20.13 -28.36
CA GLU A 286 -9.40 21.56 -28.18
C GLU A 286 -8.41 22.49 -28.89
N GLU A 287 -7.16 22.04 -29.05
CA GLU A 287 -6.11 22.78 -29.76
C GLU A 287 -5.88 22.30 -31.20
N ARG A 288 -6.79 21.49 -31.74
CA ARG A 288 -6.65 20.84 -33.04
C ARG A 288 -6.42 21.84 -34.18
N SER A 289 -7.20 22.92 -34.23
CA SER A 289 -7.05 23.98 -35.24
C SER A 289 -5.71 24.72 -35.12
N GLN A 290 -5.23 24.97 -33.89
CA GLN A 290 -3.92 25.59 -33.68
C GLN A 290 -2.78 24.67 -34.15
N MET A 291 -2.88 23.37 -33.88
CA MET A 291 -1.90 22.40 -34.37
C MET A 291 -1.89 22.31 -35.89
N ALA A 292 -3.06 22.37 -36.53
CA ALA A 292 -3.18 22.40 -37.97
C ALA A 292 -2.51 23.63 -38.58
N CYS A 293 -2.77 24.82 -38.01
CA CYS A 293 -2.14 26.07 -38.44
C CYS A 293 -0.61 26.04 -38.29
N LEU A 294 -0.09 25.53 -37.17
CA LEU A 294 1.36 25.37 -37.00
C LEU A 294 1.95 24.37 -38.00
N ARG A 295 1.20 23.33 -38.36
CA ARG A 295 1.62 22.34 -39.34
C ARG A 295 1.65 22.92 -40.76
N THR A 296 0.68 23.77 -41.13
CA THR A 296 0.68 24.48 -42.42
C THR A 296 1.79 25.53 -42.52
N LEU A 297 2.16 26.14 -41.39
CA LEU A 297 3.30 27.08 -41.30
C LEU A 297 4.68 26.38 -41.35
N GLY A 298 4.73 25.06 -41.59
CA GLY A 298 5.98 24.31 -41.76
C GLY A 298 6.64 23.85 -40.46
N VAL A 299 5.99 23.99 -39.30
CA VAL A 299 6.56 23.50 -38.03
C VAL A 299 6.62 21.96 -38.03
N SER A 300 7.75 21.42 -37.54
CA SER A 300 7.94 19.98 -37.41
C SER A 300 6.92 19.36 -36.44
N LYS A 301 6.52 18.09 -36.69
CA LYS A 301 5.55 17.38 -35.84
C LYS A 301 6.00 17.38 -34.37
N MET A 302 7.29 17.12 -34.13
CA MET A 302 7.89 17.14 -32.80
C MET A 302 7.86 18.54 -32.17
N GLY A 303 8.12 19.59 -32.95
CA GLY A 303 8.06 20.97 -32.48
C GLY A 303 6.67 21.37 -31.97
N ILE A 304 5.61 20.85 -32.60
CA ILE A 304 4.22 21.08 -32.18
C ILE A 304 3.91 20.31 -30.88
N VAL A 305 4.30 19.04 -30.79
CA VAL A 305 3.95 18.16 -29.67
C VAL A 305 4.71 18.52 -28.38
N ARG A 306 5.94 19.02 -28.49
CA ARG A 306 6.81 19.34 -27.35
C ARG A 306 6.15 20.22 -26.28
N LYS A 307 5.32 21.20 -26.66
CA LYS A 307 4.64 22.08 -25.68
C LYS A 307 3.59 21.35 -24.83
N TYR A 308 2.95 20.30 -25.36
CA TYR A 308 1.99 19.47 -24.63
C TYR A 308 2.68 18.45 -23.75
N VAL A 309 3.80 17.88 -24.24
CA VAL A 309 4.68 17.04 -23.41
C VAL A 309 5.23 17.85 -22.22
N LEU A 310 5.63 19.10 -22.45
CA LEU A 310 6.05 20.00 -21.38
C LEU A 310 4.92 20.28 -20.39
N PHE A 311 3.68 20.45 -20.87
CA PHE A 311 2.50 20.62 -20.01
C PHE A 311 2.31 19.45 -19.04
N VAL A 312 2.37 18.20 -19.53
CA VAL A 312 2.27 17.01 -18.67
C VAL A 312 3.49 16.85 -17.79
N GLY A 313 4.70 17.02 -18.34
CA GLY A 313 5.93 16.86 -17.58
C GLY A 313 5.99 17.81 -16.39
N VAL A 314 5.60 19.07 -16.56
CA VAL A 314 5.52 20.04 -15.45
C VAL A 314 4.45 19.63 -14.44
N ALA A 315 3.28 19.16 -14.89
CA ALA A 315 2.24 18.66 -13.99
C ALA A 315 2.73 17.50 -13.13
N THR A 316 3.40 16.53 -13.76
CA THR A 316 3.91 15.34 -13.07
C THR A 316 5.05 15.68 -12.11
N LEU A 317 5.94 16.61 -12.46
CA LEU A 317 7.04 17.03 -11.58
C LEU A 317 6.54 17.84 -10.37
N ILE A 318 5.61 18.78 -10.58
CA ILE A 318 5.01 19.55 -9.47
C ILE A 318 4.20 18.60 -8.56
N GLY A 319 3.40 17.73 -9.17
CA GLY A 319 2.64 16.72 -8.43
C GLY A 319 3.55 15.79 -7.64
N GLY A 320 4.63 15.30 -8.26
CA GLY A 320 5.64 14.46 -7.62
C GLY A 320 6.35 15.11 -6.44
N ALA A 321 6.72 16.39 -6.55
CA ALA A 321 7.37 17.12 -5.46
C ALA A 321 6.47 17.21 -4.21
N VAL A 322 5.17 17.43 -4.39
CA VAL A 322 4.19 17.42 -3.29
C VAL A 322 3.89 15.98 -2.83
N ALA A 323 3.85 15.03 -3.77
CA ALA A 323 3.62 13.62 -3.50
C ALA A 323 4.66 13.02 -2.54
N TYR A 324 5.91 13.47 -2.62
CA TYR A 324 6.98 13.04 -1.69
C TYR A 324 6.57 13.27 -0.23
N PHE A 325 6.11 14.48 0.11
CA PHE A 325 5.69 14.80 1.48
C PHE A 325 4.44 14.03 1.90
N VAL A 326 3.51 13.80 0.97
CA VAL A 326 2.30 13.00 1.22
C VAL A 326 2.67 11.53 1.47
N GLY A 327 3.58 10.97 0.67
CA GLY A 327 4.06 9.60 0.82
C GLY A 327 4.83 9.41 2.11
N ASP A 328 5.79 10.29 2.40
CA ASP A 328 6.58 10.27 3.63
C ASP A 328 5.71 10.41 4.90
N ALA A 329 4.67 11.27 4.85
CA ALA A 329 3.67 11.35 5.91
C ALA A 329 2.88 10.04 6.07
N LEU A 330 2.45 9.42 4.97
CA LEU A 330 1.77 8.13 4.99
C LEU A 330 2.67 7.02 5.55
N THR A 331 3.93 6.96 5.13
CA THR A 331 4.92 6.01 5.62
C THR A 331 5.11 6.15 7.13
N ARG A 332 5.18 7.39 7.65
CA ARG A 332 5.26 7.63 9.10
C ARG A 332 4.03 7.13 9.86
N ILE A 333 2.84 7.31 9.31
CA ILE A 333 1.60 6.81 9.92
C ILE A 333 1.61 5.28 9.99
N ILE A 334 2.00 4.60 8.90
CA ILE A 334 2.06 3.13 8.87
C ILE A 334 3.18 2.62 9.78
N TYR A 335 4.36 3.25 9.78
CA TYR A 335 5.46 2.89 10.68
C TYR A 335 5.07 3.05 12.15
N MET A 336 4.32 4.10 12.50
CA MET A 336 3.79 4.27 13.84
C MET A 336 2.90 3.10 14.26
N ALA A 337 2.09 2.56 13.34
CA ALA A 337 1.29 1.36 13.59
C ALA A 337 2.14 0.08 13.74
N PHE A 338 3.34 0.02 13.16
CA PHE A 338 4.30 -1.04 13.52
C PHE A 338 4.85 -0.84 14.93
N THR A 339 5.18 0.39 15.33
CA THR A 339 5.75 0.65 16.67
C THR A 339 4.77 0.38 17.82
N THR A 340 3.46 0.33 17.56
CA THR A 340 2.46 -0.10 18.55
C THR A 340 2.45 -1.62 18.75
N GLN A 341 2.93 -2.39 17.77
CA GLN A 341 2.93 -3.85 17.76
C GLN A 341 4.30 -4.46 18.03
N TYR A 342 5.35 -3.79 17.57
CA TYR A 342 6.72 -4.25 17.59
C TYR A 342 7.62 -3.19 18.17
N ASP A 343 8.70 -3.64 18.76
CA ASP A 343 9.74 -2.81 19.32
C ASP A 343 10.77 -2.39 18.28
N LEU A 344 10.38 -1.35 17.56
CA LEU A 344 11.21 -0.73 16.56
C LEU A 344 11.86 0.56 17.07
N PRO A 345 13.08 0.90 16.58
CA PRO A 345 13.69 2.20 16.86
C PRO A 345 12.82 3.35 16.33
N SER A 346 13.19 4.58 16.66
CA SER A 346 12.55 5.76 16.08
C SER A 346 12.62 5.73 14.55
N TYR A 347 11.60 6.28 13.90
CA TYR A 347 11.45 6.31 12.44
C TYR A 347 12.80 6.59 11.73
N PRO A 348 13.31 5.63 10.93
CA PRO A 348 14.63 5.78 10.32
C PRO A 348 14.59 6.88 9.26
N ASN A 349 15.48 7.85 9.40
CA ASN A 349 15.66 8.93 8.42
C ASN A 349 16.44 8.49 7.17
N LEU A 350 16.81 7.20 7.05
CA LEU A 350 17.31 6.67 5.79
C LEU A 350 16.15 6.57 4.81
N ILE A 351 16.11 7.54 3.91
CA ILE A 351 15.16 7.59 2.81
C ILE A 351 15.68 6.62 1.74
N SER A 352 14.86 5.64 1.34
CA SER A 352 15.01 5.02 0.02
C SER A 352 14.58 6.03 -1.05
N PHE A 353 15.29 7.15 -1.17
CA PHE A 353 14.99 8.21 -2.13
C PHE A 353 14.96 7.65 -3.56
N GLY A 354 15.71 6.55 -3.78
CA GLY A 354 15.65 5.74 -4.98
C GLY A 354 14.25 5.21 -5.32
N TYR A 355 13.48 4.72 -4.35
CA TYR A 355 12.14 4.17 -4.61
C TYR A 355 11.15 5.26 -5.03
N PHE A 356 11.09 6.36 -4.28
CA PHE A 356 10.34 7.55 -4.70
C PHE A 356 10.76 8.05 -6.09
N LEU A 357 12.07 8.16 -6.33
CA LEU A 357 12.58 8.64 -7.62
C LEU A 357 12.23 7.67 -8.76
N ALA A 358 12.25 6.36 -8.50
CA ALA A 358 11.84 5.34 -9.47
C ALA A 358 10.35 5.44 -9.80
N THR A 359 9.46 5.53 -8.79
CA THR A 359 8.01 5.67 -9.03
C THR A 359 7.67 6.98 -9.75
N LEU A 360 8.35 8.08 -9.41
CA LEU A 360 8.24 9.35 -10.12
C LEU A 360 8.74 9.25 -11.56
N ALA A 361 9.91 8.64 -11.79
CA ALA A 361 10.49 8.47 -13.11
C ALA A 361 9.60 7.59 -14.01
N ILE A 362 9.11 6.46 -13.50
CA ILE A 362 8.20 5.56 -14.23
C ILE A 362 6.93 6.33 -14.62
N THR A 363 6.31 7.04 -13.68
CA THR A 363 5.09 7.81 -13.93
C THR A 363 5.33 8.95 -14.92
N PHE A 364 6.45 9.66 -14.79
CA PHE A 364 6.85 10.74 -15.70
C PHE A 364 7.09 10.23 -17.11
N VAL A 365 7.88 9.16 -17.28
CA VAL A 365 8.17 8.55 -18.58
C VAL A 365 6.89 8.02 -19.21
N ALA A 366 6.07 7.28 -18.47
CA ALA A 366 4.84 6.69 -19.01
C ALA A 366 3.82 7.77 -19.44
N THR A 367 3.60 8.80 -18.62
CA THR A 367 2.67 9.90 -18.96
C THR A 367 3.16 10.76 -20.12
N THR A 368 4.46 11.07 -20.17
CA THR A 368 5.06 11.85 -21.26
C THR A 368 5.10 11.06 -22.57
N LEU A 369 5.48 9.78 -22.53
CA LEU A 369 5.49 8.89 -23.68
C LEU A 369 4.09 8.74 -24.27
N LEU A 370 3.09 8.49 -23.43
CA LEU A 370 1.69 8.36 -23.85
C LEU A 370 1.19 9.63 -24.56
N THR A 371 1.53 10.80 -24.01
CA THR A 371 1.20 12.11 -24.60
C THR A 371 1.92 12.32 -25.94
N LEU A 372 3.20 11.93 -26.02
CA LEU A 372 4.01 12.03 -27.21
C LEU A 372 3.46 11.14 -28.34
N LEU A 373 3.21 9.86 -28.05
CA LEU A 373 2.71 8.89 -29.02
C LEU A 373 1.34 9.31 -29.57
N TYR A 374 0.44 9.78 -28.70
CA TYR A 374 -0.87 10.27 -29.13
C TYR A 374 -0.77 11.56 -29.95
N GLY A 375 0.04 12.53 -29.53
CA GLY A 375 0.24 13.77 -30.28
C GLY A 375 0.83 13.52 -31.68
N LEU A 376 1.80 12.61 -31.78
CA LEU A 376 2.40 12.23 -33.05
C LEU A 376 1.44 11.45 -33.95
N SER A 377 0.60 10.58 -33.39
CA SER A 377 -0.40 9.84 -34.16
C SER A 377 -1.45 10.78 -34.76
N LEU A 378 -1.88 11.80 -34.02
CA LEU A 378 -2.82 12.82 -34.50
C LEU A 378 -2.27 13.64 -35.67
N LEU A 379 -0.98 13.98 -35.64
CA LEU A 379 -0.29 14.75 -36.69
C LEU A 379 0.11 13.90 -37.92
N LYS A 380 -0.30 12.64 -37.99
CA LYS A 380 -0.24 11.85 -39.25
C LYS A 380 -1.35 12.26 -40.23
N ALA A 381 -2.46 12.78 -39.74
CA ALA A 381 -3.58 13.26 -40.55
C ALA A 381 -3.19 14.49 -41.41
N LYS A 382 -3.91 14.73 -42.51
CA LYS A 382 -3.65 15.89 -43.38
C LYS A 382 -4.03 17.19 -42.66
N PRO A 383 -3.30 18.31 -42.85
CA PRO A 383 -3.62 19.57 -42.17
C PRO A 383 -5.04 20.08 -42.44
N SER A 384 -5.56 19.88 -43.66
CA SER A 384 -6.93 20.22 -44.03
C SER A 384 -7.98 19.45 -43.20
N GLU A 385 -7.74 18.19 -42.88
CA GLU A 385 -8.62 17.37 -42.03
C GLU A 385 -8.61 17.84 -40.57
N LEU A 386 -7.49 18.40 -40.11
CA LEU A 386 -7.34 18.95 -38.76
C LEU A 386 -8.02 20.32 -38.60
N LEU A 387 -8.10 21.11 -39.68
CA LEU A 387 -8.82 22.40 -39.70
C LEU A 387 -10.33 22.22 -39.73
N LEU A 388 -10.83 21.13 -40.31
CA LEU A 388 -12.26 20.86 -40.38
C LEU A 388 -12.83 20.51 -39.00
N PRO A 389 -13.99 21.08 -38.62
CA PRO A 389 -14.71 20.64 -37.42
C PRO A 389 -15.02 19.14 -37.56
N LYS A 390 -14.85 18.38 -36.48
CA LYS A 390 -15.17 16.94 -36.50
C LYS A 390 -16.63 16.77 -36.91
N ALA A 391 -16.86 16.06 -38.01
CA ALA A 391 -18.21 15.80 -38.50
C ALA A 391 -19.05 15.12 -37.41
N PRO A 392 -20.33 15.51 -37.22
CA PRO A 392 -21.22 14.84 -36.28
C PRO A 392 -21.35 13.36 -36.70
N LYS A 393 -21.17 12.44 -35.74
CA LYS A 393 -21.32 11.01 -36.03
C LYS A 393 -22.79 10.72 -36.33
N MET A 394 -23.08 10.15 -37.51
CA MET A 394 -24.45 9.75 -37.89
C MET A 394 -25.04 8.77 -36.88
N GLY A 395 -26.31 9.00 -36.51
CA GLY A 395 -27.09 8.12 -35.63
C GLY A 395 -27.23 6.71 -36.21
N LYS A 396 -26.65 5.70 -35.55
CA LYS A 396 -26.92 4.28 -35.82
C LYS A 396 -27.88 3.71 -34.76
N LYS A 397 -28.68 2.71 -35.13
CA LYS A 397 -29.49 1.94 -34.18
C LYS A 397 -28.57 1.28 -33.15
N ILE A 398 -28.88 1.41 -31.87
CA ILE A 398 -28.09 0.83 -30.77
C ILE A 398 -28.46 -0.65 -30.62
N PHE A 399 -27.55 -1.46 -30.09
CA PHE A 399 -27.86 -2.85 -29.71
C PHE A 399 -29.04 -2.97 -28.73
N LEU A 400 -29.18 -2.05 -27.77
CA LEU A 400 -30.31 -2.04 -26.83
C LEU A 400 -31.68 -1.84 -27.49
N GLU A 401 -31.75 -1.22 -28.67
CA GLU A 401 -33.02 -1.10 -29.41
C GLU A 401 -33.53 -2.47 -29.92
N ARG A 402 -32.66 -3.49 -29.95
CA ARG A 402 -33.00 -4.87 -30.34
C ARG A 402 -33.56 -5.71 -29.20
N ILE A 403 -33.51 -5.23 -27.94
CA ILE A 403 -34.04 -5.93 -26.76
C ILE A 403 -35.34 -5.23 -26.33
N PRO A 404 -36.51 -5.63 -26.87
CA PRO A 404 -37.77 -4.89 -26.67
C PRO A 404 -38.23 -4.83 -25.21
N PHE A 405 -37.84 -5.80 -24.38
CA PHE A 405 -38.17 -5.83 -22.95
C PHE A 405 -37.56 -4.64 -22.17
N LEU A 406 -36.29 -4.33 -22.44
CA LEU A 406 -35.61 -3.20 -21.79
C LEU A 406 -35.93 -1.86 -22.47
N TRP A 407 -36.22 -1.85 -23.78
CA TRP A 407 -36.40 -0.62 -24.56
C TRP A 407 -37.81 -0.04 -24.51
N LYS A 408 -38.87 -0.88 -24.54
CA LYS A 408 -40.26 -0.40 -24.55
C LYS A 408 -40.64 0.47 -23.33
N PRO A 409 -40.32 0.11 -22.06
CA PRO A 409 -40.77 0.87 -20.88
C PRO A 409 -40.05 2.21 -20.68
N LEU A 410 -38.93 2.46 -21.36
CA LEU A 410 -38.16 3.68 -21.19
C LEU A 410 -38.87 4.91 -21.80
N SER A 411 -38.95 6.01 -21.05
CA SER A 411 -39.47 7.26 -21.57
C SER A 411 -38.55 7.84 -22.65
N PHE A 412 -39.09 8.70 -23.53
CA PHE A 412 -38.34 9.31 -24.63
C PHE A 412 -37.03 9.99 -24.16
N LYS A 413 -37.07 10.61 -22.97
CA LYS A 413 -35.93 11.27 -22.36
C LYS A 413 -34.76 10.29 -22.11
N TYR A 414 -35.03 9.07 -21.64
CA TYR A 414 -34.00 8.04 -21.42
C TYR A 414 -33.55 7.38 -22.74
N LYS A 415 -34.47 7.15 -23.69
CA LYS A 415 -34.15 6.61 -25.02
C LYS A 415 -33.16 7.50 -25.78
N SER A 416 -33.39 8.82 -25.76
CA SER A 416 -32.50 9.81 -26.39
C SER A 416 -31.12 9.82 -25.73
N THR A 417 -31.08 9.85 -24.38
CA THR A 417 -29.84 9.80 -23.59
C THR A 417 -29.03 8.52 -23.88
N LEU A 418 -29.65 7.33 -23.84
CA LEU A 418 -28.96 6.07 -24.13
C LEU A 418 -28.43 6.02 -25.56
N ARG A 419 -29.19 6.54 -26.54
CA ARG A 419 -28.70 6.68 -27.91
C ARG A 419 -27.46 7.53 -28.00
N ASN A 420 -27.40 8.62 -27.26
CA ASN A 420 -26.25 9.50 -27.23
C ASN A 420 -25.02 8.82 -26.60
N VAL A 421 -25.20 8.16 -25.45
CA VAL A 421 -24.11 7.47 -24.73
C VAL A 421 -23.44 6.42 -25.62
N PHE A 422 -24.23 5.53 -26.25
CA PHE A 422 -23.68 4.46 -27.09
C PHE A 422 -23.20 4.93 -28.46
N LEU A 423 -23.72 6.06 -28.97
CA LEU A 423 -23.20 6.68 -30.19
C LEU A 423 -21.76 7.18 -30.02
N PHE A 424 -21.40 7.60 -28.80
CA PHE A 424 -20.03 7.98 -28.43
C PHE A 424 -19.29 6.86 -27.68
N MET A 425 -19.29 5.65 -28.25
CA MET A 425 -18.75 4.43 -27.64
C MET A 425 -17.33 4.56 -27.04
N SER A 426 -16.41 5.26 -27.71
CA SER A 426 -15.04 5.46 -27.19
C SER A 426 -15.03 6.23 -25.86
N ARG A 427 -15.92 7.22 -25.70
CA ARG A 427 -16.05 8.01 -24.47
C ARG A 427 -16.75 7.22 -23.38
N PHE A 428 -17.77 6.46 -23.77
CA PHE A 428 -18.47 5.54 -22.89
C PHE A 428 -17.49 4.54 -22.26
N ILE A 429 -16.71 3.82 -23.07
CA ILE A 429 -15.73 2.83 -22.59
C ILE A 429 -14.71 3.48 -21.66
N MET A 430 -14.11 4.60 -22.06
CA MET A 430 -13.12 5.30 -21.23
C MET A 430 -13.67 5.72 -19.87
N THR A 431 -14.90 6.24 -19.83
CA THR A 431 -15.57 6.65 -18.59
C THR A 431 -15.85 5.43 -17.72
N VAL A 432 -16.42 4.37 -18.29
CA VAL A 432 -16.75 3.13 -17.57
C VAL A 432 -15.50 2.48 -17.00
N VAL A 433 -14.43 2.30 -17.79
CA VAL A 433 -13.17 1.70 -17.33
C VAL A 433 -12.55 2.52 -16.19
N SER A 434 -12.61 3.86 -16.26
CA SER A 434 -12.08 4.73 -15.20
C SER A 434 -12.88 4.60 -13.90
N VAL A 435 -14.21 4.53 -14.00
CA VAL A 435 -15.10 4.33 -12.84
C VAL A 435 -14.93 2.92 -12.27
N VAL A 436 -14.78 1.89 -13.11
CA VAL A 436 -14.46 0.52 -12.71
C VAL A 436 -13.16 0.51 -11.92
N GLY A 437 -12.07 1.07 -12.44
CA GLY A 437 -10.77 1.11 -11.75
C GLY A 437 -10.84 1.77 -10.38
N SER A 438 -11.60 2.86 -10.24
CA SER A 438 -11.79 3.53 -8.95
C SER A 438 -12.65 2.70 -7.97
N THR A 439 -13.70 2.04 -8.48
CA THR A 439 -14.60 1.19 -7.69
C THR A 439 -13.88 -0.07 -7.21
N VAL A 440 -13.04 -0.67 -8.07
CA VAL A 440 -12.18 -1.83 -7.77
C VAL A 440 -11.24 -1.52 -6.62
N LEU A 441 -10.59 -0.36 -6.64
CA LEU A 441 -9.67 0.08 -5.58
C LEU A 441 -10.38 0.29 -4.23
N VAL A 442 -11.56 0.91 -4.23
CA VAL A 442 -12.38 1.07 -3.01
C VAL A 442 -12.84 -0.28 -2.48
N PHE A 443 -13.33 -1.17 -3.35
CA PHE A 443 -13.76 -2.52 -2.96
C PHE A 443 -12.60 -3.29 -2.34
N ALA A 444 -11.42 -3.22 -2.96
CA ALA A 444 -10.25 -3.94 -2.50
C ALA A 444 -9.74 -3.45 -1.14
N GLY A 445 -9.74 -2.13 -0.91
CA GLY A 445 -9.41 -1.57 0.39
C GLY A 445 -10.37 -2.02 1.51
N ILE A 446 -11.69 -2.01 1.25
CA ILE A 446 -12.69 -2.45 2.24
C ILE A 446 -12.63 -3.98 2.45
N GLY A 447 -12.45 -4.75 1.37
CA GLY A 447 -12.33 -6.22 1.44
C GLY A 447 -11.11 -6.66 2.26
N LEU A 448 -9.96 -6.03 2.04
CA LEU A 448 -8.76 -6.21 2.86
C LEU A 448 -9.04 -5.86 4.33
N LEU A 449 -9.64 -4.69 4.58
CA LEU A 449 -9.96 -4.24 5.93
C LEU A 449 -10.88 -5.23 6.67
N ASN A 450 -11.90 -5.77 6.01
CA ASN A 450 -12.81 -6.74 6.62
C ASN A 450 -12.09 -8.02 7.05
N CYS A 451 -11.20 -8.55 6.21
CA CYS A 451 -10.42 -9.75 6.53
C CYS A 451 -9.44 -9.48 7.68
N ILE A 452 -8.64 -8.41 7.57
CA ILE A 452 -7.59 -8.07 8.54
C ILE A 452 -8.19 -7.72 9.91
N SER A 453 -9.34 -7.04 9.95
CA SER A 453 -9.99 -6.64 11.22
C SER A 453 -10.47 -7.83 12.08
N GLN A 454 -10.55 -9.03 11.50
CA GLN A 454 -10.87 -10.25 12.24
C GLN A 454 -9.63 -10.90 12.86
N MET A 455 -8.43 -10.47 12.47
CA MET A 455 -7.16 -10.96 12.99
C MET A 455 -6.77 -10.21 14.25
N LYS A 456 -6.33 -10.94 15.28
CA LYS A 456 -5.69 -10.32 16.45
C LYS A 456 -4.31 -9.77 16.06
N ASN A 457 -3.91 -8.63 16.64
CA ASN A 457 -2.58 -8.02 16.50
C ASN A 457 -2.19 -7.66 15.04
N ALA A 458 -3.12 -7.11 14.26
CA ALA A 458 -2.90 -6.75 12.84
C ALA A 458 -3.11 -5.25 12.52
N ASP A 459 -3.04 -4.36 13.50
CA ASP A 459 -3.14 -2.89 13.41
C ASP A 459 -2.31 -2.27 12.29
N SER A 460 -1.06 -2.72 12.07
CA SER A 460 -0.22 -2.22 10.98
C SER A 460 -0.87 -2.45 9.60
N LEU A 461 -1.43 -3.65 9.37
CA LEU A 461 -2.18 -4.01 8.17
C LEU A 461 -3.55 -3.30 8.09
N VAL A 462 -4.21 -3.06 9.23
CA VAL A 462 -5.46 -2.28 9.31
C VAL A 462 -5.23 -0.85 8.82
N VAL A 463 -4.16 -0.20 9.30
CA VAL A 463 -3.82 1.17 8.92
C VAL A 463 -3.51 1.28 7.42
N VAL A 464 -2.80 0.31 6.84
CA VAL A 464 -2.58 0.25 5.38
C VAL A 464 -3.89 0.11 4.62
N SER A 465 -4.81 -0.74 5.09
CA SER A 465 -6.12 -0.92 4.45
C SER A 465 -6.97 0.36 4.51
N ILE A 466 -6.96 1.07 5.65
CA ILE A 466 -7.61 2.38 5.79
C ILE A 466 -6.99 3.41 4.84
N ALA A 467 -5.66 3.43 4.73
CA ALA A 467 -4.98 4.32 3.79
C ALA A 467 -5.36 4.03 2.34
N ILE A 468 -5.44 2.76 1.94
CA ILE A 468 -5.93 2.35 0.61
C ILE A 468 -7.33 2.91 0.37
N ILE A 469 -8.26 2.74 1.32
CA ILE A 469 -9.63 3.25 1.18
C ILE A 469 -9.63 4.77 1.01
N ALA A 470 -8.89 5.50 1.86
CA ALA A 470 -8.82 6.95 1.82
C ALA A 470 -8.27 7.49 0.49
N PHE A 471 -7.13 6.97 0.03
CA PHE A 471 -6.52 7.38 -1.23
C PHE A 471 -7.37 6.97 -2.44
N SER A 472 -8.00 5.79 -2.40
CA SER A 472 -8.91 5.32 -3.45
C SER A 472 -10.16 6.20 -3.55
N ALA A 473 -10.72 6.64 -2.41
CA ALA A 473 -11.86 7.54 -2.38
C ALA A 473 -11.52 8.92 -2.94
N VAL A 474 -10.37 9.50 -2.56
CA VAL A 474 -9.89 10.77 -3.10
C VAL A 474 -9.62 10.65 -4.61
N LEU A 475 -8.95 9.56 -5.03
CA LEU A 475 -8.71 9.30 -6.45
C LEU A 475 -10.02 9.19 -7.22
N CYS A 476 -11.00 8.42 -6.71
CA CYS A 476 -12.33 8.26 -7.29
C CYS A 476 -13.03 9.62 -7.50
N ALA A 477 -13.00 10.49 -6.49
CA ALA A 477 -13.54 11.84 -6.58
C ALA A 477 -12.87 12.66 -7.70
N LEU A 478 -11.54 12.62 -7.79
CA LEU A 478 -10.76 13.32 -8.81
C LEU A 478 -11.03 12.78 -10.21
N VAL A 479 -11.10 11.45 -10.38
CA VAL A 479 -11.42 10.77 -11.65
C VAL A 479 -12.80 11.21 -12.14
N ILE A 480 -13.81 11.07 -11.28
CA ILE A 480 -15.19 11.38 -11.63
C ILE A 480 -15.35 12.87 -11.93
N TYR A 481 -14.72 13.74 -11.15
CA TYR A 481 -14.69 15.19 -11.42
C TYR A 481 -14.08 15.49 -12.79
N ASN A 482 -12.95 14.87 -13.12
CA ASN A 482 -12.29 15.07 -14.42
C ASN A 482 -13.20 14.64 -15.58
N LEU A 483 -13.77 13.43 -15.50
CA LEU A 483 -14.66 12.89 -16.53
C LEU A 483 -15.94 13.73 -16.70
N THR A 484 -16.51 14.17 -15.58
CA THR A 484 -17.71 15.03 -15.59
C THR A 484 -17.39 16.38 -16.23
N ASN A 485 -16.25 16.97 -15.87
CA ASN A 485 -15.81 18.25 -16.43
C ASN A 485 -15.53 18.13 -17.93
N ILE A 486 -14.88 17.04 -18.36
CA ILE A 486 -14.69 16.75 -19.79
C ILE A 486 -16.04 16.69 -20.48
N ASN A 487 -16.96 15.82 -20.03
CA ASN A 487 -18.29 15.65 -20.63
C ASN A 487 -19.08 16.97 -20.75
N VAL A 488 -19.06 17.80 -19.70
CA VAL A 488 -19.71 19.12 -19.71
C VAL A 488 -19.03 20.07 -20.71
N SER A 489 -17.69 20.07 -20.76
CA SER A 489 -16.93 20.95 -21.66
C SER A 489 -17.12 20.60 -23.14
N GLU A 490 -17.30 19.32 -23.49
CA GLU A 490 -17.50 18.90 -24.88
C GLU A 490 -18.87 19.33 -25.42
N ARG A 491 -19.86 19.42 -24.53
CA ARG A 491 -21.26 19.71 -24.87
C ARG A 491 -21.66 21.14 -24.64
N ARG A 492 -20.69 22.03 -24.42
CA ARG A 492 -20.95 23.46 -24.17
C ARG A 492 -21.85 24.09 -25.24
N ARG A 493 -21.66 23.72 -26.52
CA ARG A 493 -22.53 24.18 -27.62
C ARG A 493 -23.94 23.62 -27.53
N GLU A 494 -24.10 22.33 -27.26
CA GLU A 494 -25.42 21.70 -27.06
C GLU A 494 -26.17 22.35 -25.89
N ILE A 495 -25.47 22.62 -24.78
CA ILE A 495 -26.00 23.34 -23.61
C ILE A 495 -26.48 24.74 -24.02
N ALA A 496 -25.65 25.50 -24.73
CA ALA A 496 -25.99 26.85 -25.18
C ALA A 496 -27.22 26.86 -26.09
N THR A 497 -27.30 25.94 -27.06
CA THR A 497 -28.45 25.82 -27.95
C THR A 497 -29.73 25.47 -27.18
N LEU A 498 -29.68 24.54 -26.22
CA LEU A 498 -30.85 24.21 -25.40
C LEU A 498 -31.32 25.39 -24.55
N MET A 499 -30.40 26.16 -23.96
CA MET A 499 -30.77 27.36 -23.19
C MET A 499 -31.38 28.45 -24.06
N VAL A 500 -30.88 28.64 -25.29
CA VAL A 500 -31.43 29.58 -26.28
C VAL A 500 -32.82 29.16 -26.76
N LEU A 501 -33.07 27.85 -26.86
CA LEU A 501 -34.40 27.29 -27.15
C LEU A 501 -35.39 27.39 -25.98
N GLY A 502 -34.99 27.98 -24.85
CA GLY A 502 -35.87 28.24 -23.71
C GLY A 502 -35.94 27.12 -22.68
N TYR A 503 -35.07 26.11 -22.74
CA TYR A 503 -35.01 25.07 -21.71
C TYR A 503 -34.52 25.65 -20.37
N LYS A 504 -35.12 25.21 -19.26
CA LYS A 504 -34.70 25.67 -17.93
C LYS A 504 -33.34 25.09 -17.56
N ASN A 505 -32.55 25.83 -16.78
CA ASN A 505 -31.23 25.41 -16.30
C ASN A 505 -31.20 23.99 -15.69
N ASN A 506 -32.25 23.60 -14.97
CA ASN A 506 -32.38 22.27 -14.37
C ASN A 506 -32.66 21.17 -15.40
N GLU A 507 -33.38 21.49 -16.48
CA GLU A 507 -33.68 20.54 -17.55
C GLU A 507 -32.42 20.26 -18.37
N VAL A 508 -31.64 21.30 -18.67
CA VAL A 508 -30.36 21.18 -19.39
C VAL A 508 -29.33 20.43 -18.56
N ALA A 509 -29.16 20.80 -17.28
CA ALA A 509 -28.25 20.10 -16.37
C ALA A 509 -28.68 18.62 -16.18
N GLY A 510 -29.97 18.37 -15.99
CA GLY A 510 -30.52 17.02 -15.84
C GLY A 510 -30.35 16.14 -17.07
N TYR A 511 -30.38 16.72 -18.28
CA TYR A 511 -30.12 15.99 -19.52
C TYR A 511 -28.67 15.46 -19.57
N ILE A 512 -27.68 16.31 -19.30
CA ILE A 512 -26.26 15.94 -19.35
C ILE A 512 -25.88 15.03 -18.20
N PHE A 513 -26.30 15.36 -16.98
CA PHE A 513 -25.94 14.57 -15.81
C PHE A 513 -26.51 13.16 -15.85
N ARG A 514 -27.67 12.95 -16.50
CA ARG A 514 -28.23 11.61 -16.69
C ARG A 514 -27.27 10.66 -17.41
N GLU A 515 -26.52 11.14 -18.38
CA GLU A 515 -25.53 10.30 -19.06
C GLU A 515 -24.39 9.89 -18.14
N ILE A 516 -23.95 10.82 -17.29
CA ILE A 516 -22.89 10.59 -16.31
C ILE A 516 -23.36 9.62 -15.24
N TYR A 517 -24.61 9.73 -14.78
CA TYR A 517 -25.22 8.76 -13.87
C TYR A 517 -25.34 7.36 -14.50
N ILE A 518 -25.73 7.26 -15.79
CA ILE A 518 -25.82 5.96 -16.47
C ILE A 518 -24.43 5.32 -16.59
N MET A 519 -23.42 6.08 -17.02
CA MET A 519 -22.04 5.59 -17.11
C MET A 519 -21.45 5.22 -15.75
N GLY A 520 -21.69 6.05 -14.74
CA GLY A 520 -21.29 5.81 -13.35
C GLY A 520 -21.93 4.56 -12.78
N PHE A 521 -23.24 4.36 -13.01
CA PHE A 521 -23.98 3.19 -12.56
C PHE A 521 -23.47 1.90 -13.21
N ILE A 522 -23.24 1.91 -14.53
CA ILE A 522 -22.67 0.76 -15.24
C ILE A 522 -21.25 0.47 -14.73
N GLY A 523 -20.42 1.50 -14.56
CA GLY A 523 -19.07 1.36 -14.02
C GLY A 523 -19.05 0.83 -12.58
N ALA A 524 -19.98 1.26 -11.74
CA ALA A 524 -20.11 0.79 -10.36
C ALA A 524 -20.52 -0.69 -10.30
N ILE A 525 -21.48 -1.12 -11.15
CA ILE A 525 -21.90 -2.52 -11.23
C ILE A 525 -20.76 -3.41 -11.74
N LEU A 526 -20.10 -3.01 -12.83
CA LEU A 526 -18.98 -3.76 -13.40
C LEU A 526 -17.74 -3.75 -12.48
N GLY A 527 -17.62 -2.74 -11.62
CA GLY A 527 -16.55 -2.63 -10.64
C GLY A 527 -16.58 -3.72 -9.58
N ILE A 528 -17.75 -4.23 -9.22
CA ILE A 528 -17.90 -5.28 -8.19
C ILE A 528 -17.21 -6.60 -8.61
N PRO A 529 -17.55 -7.25 -9.74
CA PRO A 529 -16.89 -8.51 -10.12
C PRO A 529 -15.38 -8.32 -10.37
N CYS A 530 -14.97 -7.18 -10.93
CA CYS A 530 -13.54 -6.87 -11.05
C CYS A 530 -12.86 -6.67 -9.69
N GLY A 531 -13.56 -6.07 -8.72
CA GLY A 531 -13.09 -5.87 -7.35
C GLY A 531 -12.93 -7.18 -6.60
N VAL A 532 -13.91 -8.09 -6.73
CA VAL A 532 -13.83 -9.46 -6.21
C VAL A 532 -12.63 -10.19 -6.81
N GLY A 533 -12.44 -10.10 -8.14
CA GLY A 533 -11.28 -10.69 -8.80
C GLY A 533 -9.95 -10.13 -8.31
N LEU A 534 -9.86 -8.82 -8.07
CA LEU A 534 -8.66 -8.21 -7.48
C LEU A 534 -8.42 -8.67 -6.05
N VAL A 535 -9.44 -8.68 -5.19
CA VAL A 535 -9.28 -9.11 -3.80
C VAL A 535 -8.88 -10.58 -3.71
N GLN A 536 -9.48 -11.43 -4.55
CA GLN A 536 -9.09 -12.83 -4.64
C GLN A 536 -7.62 -12.98 -5.05
N PHE A 537 -7.18 -12.23 -6.06
CA PHE A 537 -5.77 -12.21 -6.47
C PHE A 537 -4.84 -11.74 -5.34
N VAL A 538 -5.25 -10.70 -4.60
CA VAL A 538 -4.48 -10.20 -3.45
C VAL A 538 -4.39 -11.25 -2.34
N PHE A 539 -5.48 -11.92 -1.98
CA PHE A 539 -5.48 -12.97 -0.96
C PHE A 539 -4.61 -14.17 -1.35
N GLU A 540 -4.61 -14.55 -2.63
CA GLU A 540 -3.75 -15.61 -3.15
C GLU A 540 -2.26 -15.25 -3.02
N MET A 541 -1.89 -14.02 -3.37
CA MET A 541 -0.51 -13.53 -3.23
C MET A 541 -0.07 -13.40 -1.78
N LEU A 542 -0.98 -13.01 -0.89
CA LEU A 542 -0.68 -12.87 0.54
C LEU A 542 -0.73 -14.21 1.31
N LYS A 543 -1.22 -15.28 0.68
CA LYS A 543 -1.47 -16.59 1.31
C LYS A 543 -2.35 -16.50 2.57
N PHE A 544 -3.20 -15.48 2.69
CA PHE A 544 -4.17 -15.33 3.77
C PHE A 544 -5.44 -14.64 3.29
N GLY A 545 -6.55 -14.96 3.95
CA GLY A 545 -7.88 -14.42 3.67
C GLY A 545 -8.63 -15.19 2.60
N ALA A 546 -9.95 -15.11 2.66
CA ALA A 546 -10.86 -15.71 1.70
C ALA A 546 -12.01 -14.76 1.35
N LEU A 547 -12.63 -15.00 0.20
CA LEU A 547 -13.82 -14.23 -0.21
C LEU A 547 -15.00 -14.37 0.78
N SER A 548 -15.01 -15.45 1.57
CA SER A 548 -15.97 -15.64 2.68
C SER A 548 -15.83 -14.62 3.80
N ASP A 549 -14.65 -14.04 3.97
CA ASP A 549 -14.35 -13.09 5.05
C ASP A 549 -14.85 -11.68 4.71
N ILE A 550 -15.23 -11.45 3.45
CA ILE A 550 -15.77 -10.17 2.98
C ILE A 550 -17.22 -10.07 3.44
N CYS A 551 -17.52 -9.02 4.20
CA CYS A 551 -18.87 -8.75 4.64
C CYS A 551 -19.80 -8.46 3.44
N TRP A 552 -21.04 -8.97 3.50
CA TRP A 552 -22.04 -8.78 2.44
C TRP A 552 -22.33 -7.30 2.15
N TRP A 553 -22.23 -6.42 3.15
CA TRP A 553 -22.49 -4.99 2.98
C TRP A 553 -21.45 -4.29 2.10
N THR A 554 -20.24 -4.85 1.96
CA THR A 554 -19.17 -4.30 1.11
C THR A 554 -19.58 -4.25 -0.37
N TYR A 555 -20.36 -5.24 -0.80
CA TYR A 555 -20.93 -5.30 -2.15
C TYR A 555 -21.95 -4.18 -2.43
N ILE A 556 -22.54 -3.58 -1.39
CA ILE A 556 -23.51 -2.48 -1.50
C ILE A 556 -22.83 -1.13 -1.25
N VAL A 557 -21.98 -1.03 -0.22
CA VAL A 557 -21.32 0.22 0.16
C VAL A 557 -20.38 0.71 -0.94
N THR A 558 -19.68 -0.20 -1.63
CA THR A 558 -18.76 0.17 -2.71
C THR A 558 -19.46 0.91 -3.87
N PRO A 559 -20.48 0.35 -4.54
CA PRO A 559 -21.17 1.07 -5.62
C PRO A 559 -21.91 2.31 -5.11
N VAL A 560 -22.43 2.30 -3.88
CA VAL A 560 -23.06 3.49 -3.26
C VAL A 560 -22.04 4.62 -3.09
N THR A 561 -20.82 4.31 -2.65
CA THR A 561 -19.73 5.29 -2.50
C THR A 561 -19.33 5.88 -3.86
N THR A 562 -19.19 5.05 -4.89
CA THR A 562 -18.93 5.52 -6.26
C THR A 562 -20.06 6.45 -6.74
N MET A 563 -21.32 6.05 -6.56
CA MET A 563 -22.47 6.86 -6.96
C MET A 563 -22.61 8.17 -6.16
N PHE A 564 -22.20 8.15 -4.89
CA PHE A 564 -22.09 9.35 -4.07
C PHE A 564 -21.08 10.34 -4.66
N PHE A 565 -19.89 9.89 -5.08
CA PHE A 565 -18.92 10.77 -5.75
C PHE A 565 -19.39 11.24 -7.13
N VAL A 566 -20.14 10.42 -7.88
CA VAL A 566 -20.82 10.85 -9.12
C VAL A 566 -21.78 12.00 -8.82
N PHE A 567 -22.61 11.86 -7.80
CA PHE A 567 -23.53 12.91 -7.37
C PHE A 567 -22.81 14.18 -6.89
N LEU A 568 -21.76 14.04 -6.08
CA LEU A 568 -20.99 15.17 -5.59
C LEU A 568 -20.31 15.94 -6.73
N SER A 569 -19.73 15.22 -7.69
CA SER A 569 -19.11 15.80 -8.88
C SER A 569 -20.10 16.59 -9.75
N THR A 570 -21.28 16.01 -10.04
CA THR A 570 -22.30 16.70 -10.84
C THR A 570 -22.85 17.93 -10.11
N LEU A 571 -22.98 17.87 -8.77
CA LEU A 571 -23.38 19.02 -7.96
C LEU A 571 -22.38 20.18 -8.05
N LEU A 572 -21.07 19.88 -7.93
CA LEU A 572 -20.01 20.89 -8.05
C LEU A 572 -19.98 21.52 -9.45
N LEU A 573 -20.12 20.71 -10.50
CA LEU A 573 -20.04 21.16 -11.89
C LEU A 573 -21.33 21.77 -12.44
N ARG A 574 -22.45 21.66 -11.69
CA ARG A 574 -23.72 22.33 -12.04
C ARG A 574 -23.55 23.83 -12.21
N ARG A 575 -22.74 24.48 -11.38
CA ARG A 575 -22.44 25.93 -11.49
C ARG A 575 -21.76 26.27 -12.82
N ASN A 576 -20.91 25.39 -13.34
CA ASN A 576 -20.22 25.60 -14.61
C ASN A 576 -21.17 25.51 -15.81
N ILE A 577 -22.22 24.69 -15.74
CA ILE A 577 -23.27 24.64 -16.77
C ILE A 577 -24.05 25.96 -16.79
N ILE A 578 -24.50 26.43 -15.62
CA ILE A 578 -25.35 27.63 -15.49
C ILE A 578 -24.61 28.91 -15.92
N LYS A 579 -23.30 28.99 -15.67
CA LYS A 579 -22.47 30.14 -16.05
C LYS A 579 -22.01 30.14 -17.53
N THR A 580 -22.54 29.23 -18.36
CA THR A 580 -22.13 29.15 -19.76
C THR A 580 -22.65 30.35 -20.54
N ASP A 581 -21.74 31.18 -21.06
CA ASP A 581 -22.08 32.26 -21.97
C ASP A 581 -22.60 31.70 -23.31
N MET A 582 -23.90 31.88 -23.53
CA MET A 582 -24.62 31.43 -24.73
C MET A 582 -24.09 32.10 -25.99
N ASN A 583 -23.84 33.42 -25.92
CA ASN A 583 -23.44 34.22 -27.07
C ASN A 583 -22.02 33.88 -27.51
N ALA A 584 -21.09 33.77 -26.55
CA ALA A 584 -19.72 33.36 -26.85
C ALA A 584 -19.65 31.93 -27.39
N SER A 585 -20.48 31.02 -26.90
CA SER A 585 -20.47 29.61 -27.32
C SER A 585 -20.96 29.42 -28.76
N LEU A 586 -21.93 30.23 -29.22
CA LEU A 586 -22.50 30.18 -30.56
C LEU A 586 -21.72 30.96 -31.61
N LYS A 587 -20.98 32.02 -31.22
CA LYS A 587 -20.18 32.85 -32.15
C LYS A 587 -18.88 32.23 -32.66
N THR A 588 -18.44 31.08 -32.14
CA THR A 588 -17.13 30.46 -32.45
C THR A 588 -17.06 29.72 -33.81
N VAL A 589 -17.78 30.20 -34.83
CA VAL A 589 -17.79 29.62 -36.19
C VAL A 589 -17.17 30.57 -37.24
N GLU A 590 -16.81 31.79 -36.89
CA GLU A 590 -16.06 32.67 -37.80
C GLU A 590 -14.54 32.56 -37.61
#